data_AF-A0AA96NTL0-F1
#
_entry.id   AF-A0AA96NTL0-F1
#
_cell.length_a   1.000
_cell.length_b   1.000
_cell.length_c   1.000
_cell.angle_alpha   90.00
_cell.angle_beta   90.00
_cell.angle_gamma   90.00
#
_symmetry.space_group_name_H-M   'P 1'
#
loop_
_entity.id
_entity.type
_entity.pdbx_description
1 polymer ?
#
loop_
_entity_poly.entity_id
_entity_poly.type
_entity_poly.pdbx_seq_one_letter_code
_entity_poly.pdbx_strand_id
1 'polypeptide(L)'
;MDELASSVDDSFFVDFKEYISYLFLAESILQNELEIVVVTDHNTTKGVEKLQKAVSILKANNRNYKYHPHILYGVEISAADKLHIVGIFDDNKKEVVNKWLDENLLSTEEGSYQHSLTIMNFFNENKILNYIAHFNTSNIFTKKAQLSGAYKKSLFSPTQIKFMGVNKAEVIPGLFNKLLRDFSCRPNFILDNDSHDIDGLDKNIMWFKGGKLSFQMFEEALLDYEVSVSLEQPKIEGNSYIKGVYVEKRRGNRSFLLDKSKEKDFYISFSPSLNCLIGGRGTGKSTLIDILQFALSQYCDKQSKLEFMCNHANIFILYVLDNVEYIIEVSLPEVLQENKDNILQYYGQNLEDKFSYHYIYNSLSIREWTRSQYTNVYKVESGKFKSIDKNKVLDKMFDRRYSVNELVRTADGEKITEFISDLMLKNKNLPNPNYGLRTQKLESFVAKLNELDEYRKQRKESILEIIDDFNKTQVGKLRICYEQVDSWEELRLESVLFDSDSLLSSSFDMTLSQVFRVTNVEF
;
A
#
# COMPACT_ATOMS: atom_id res chain seq x y z
N MET A 1 -43.49 11.48 15.58
CA MET A 1 -43.99 10.09 15.65
C MET A 1 -45.06 9.90 14.59
N ASP A 2 -46.12 10.69 14.57
CA ASP A 2 -47.21 10.55 13.58
C ASP A 2 -46.76 10.77 12.12
N GLU A 3 -45.89 11.75 11.85
CA GLU A 3 -45.30 11.93 10.50
C GLU A 3 -44.43 10.74 10.07
N LEU A 4 -43.68 10.14 11.00
CA LEU A 4 -42.81 8.99 10.75
C LEU A 4 -43.63 7.69 10.57
N ALA A 5 -44.76 7.57 11.26
CA ALA A 5 -45.70 6.47 11.07
C ALA A 5 -46.45 6.58 9.74
N SER A 6 -46.71 7.80 9.26
CA SER A 6 -47.31 8.05 7.95
C SER A 6 -46.34 7.85 6.77
N SER A 7 -45.03 7.72 7.03
CA SER A 7 -44.00 7.50 6.00
C SER A 7 -43.67 6.02 5.79
N VAL A 8 -44.40 5.10 6.41
CA VAL A 8 -44.24 3.66 6.17
C VAL A 8 -44.57 3.36 4.72
N ASP A 9 -43.63 2.70 4.03
CA ASP A 9 -43.86 2.20 2.69
C ASP A 9 -44.45 0.80 2.79
N ASP A 10 -45.78 0.71 2.78
CA ASP A 10 -46.55 -0.54 2.92
C ASP A 10 -46.24 -1.56 1.81
N SER A 11 -45.52 -1.17 0.75
CA SER A 11 -45.04 -2.11 -0.27
C SER A 11 -43.83 -2.94 0.18
N PHE A 12 -43.10 -2.48 1.20
CA PHE A 12 -41.90 -3.14 1.72
C PHE A 12 -42.06 -3.60 3.18
N PHE A 13 -42.76 -2.83 4.02
CA PHE A 13 -42.85 -3.09 5.46
C PHE A 13 -44.28 -3.44 5.86
N VAL A 14 -44.41 -4.42 6.76
CA VAL A 14 -45.71 -4.93 7.23
C VAL A 14 -46.40 -3.92 8.16
N ASP A 15 -45.62 -3.28 9.04
CA ASP A 15 -46.12 -2.30 9.98
C ASP A 15 -45.01 -1.30 10.38
N PHE A 16 -45.40 -0.29 11.18
CA PHE A 16 -44.48 0.73 11.69
C PHE A 16 -43.36 0.15 12.56
N LYS A 17 -43.62 -0.93 13.30
CA LYS A 17 -42.62 -1.55 14.17
C LYS A 17 -41.51 -2.20 13.33
N GLU A 18 -41.90 -2.95 12.30
CA GLU A 18 -40.96 -3.54 11.35
C GLU A 18 -40.15 -2.46 10.62
N TYR A 19 -40.83 -1.42 10.13
CA TYR A 19 -40.19 -0.29 9.48
C TYR A 19 -39.09 0.34 10.35
N ILE A 20 -39.41 0.67 11.59
CA ILE A 20 -38.45 1.26 12.54
C ILE A 20 -37.32 0.28 12.88
N SER A 21 -37.61 -1.01 12.99
CA SER A 21 -36.60 -2.04 13.28
C SER A 21 -35.54 -2.12 12.16
N TYR A 22 -35.97 -2.13 10.89
CA TYR A 22 -35.05 -2.10 9.76
C TYR A 22 -34.29 -0.77 9.66
N LEU A 23 -34.90 0.36 10.03
CA LEU A 23 -34.18 1.64 10.11
C LEU A 23 -33.08 1.61 11.18
N PHE A 24 -33.34 1.06 12.37
CA PHE A 24 -32.29 0.93 13.39
C PHE A 24 -31.17 -0.04 12.96
N LEU A 25 -31.52 -1.16 12.33
CA LEU A 25 -30.55 -2.09 11.76
C LEU A 25 -29.67 -1.40 10.70
N ALA A 26 -30.29 -0.69 9.75
CA ALA A 26 -29.59 0.05 8.71
C ALA A 26 -28.70 1.17 9.29
N GLU A 27 -29.18 1.88 10.32
CA GLU A 27 -28.39 2.89 11.03
C GLU A 27 -27.15 2.26 11.66
N SER A 28 -27.29 1.13 12.36
CA SER A 28 -26.15 0.44 12.97
C SER A 28 -25.12 0.00 11.93
N ILE A 29 -25.56 -0.56 10.79
CA ILE A 29 -24.68 -0.92 9.67
C ILE A 29 -23.91 0.29 9.14
N LEU A 30 -24.59 1.42 8.96
CA LEU A 30 -23.99 2.66 8.45
C LEU A 30 -23.01 3.29 9.45
N GLN A 31 -23.32 3.28 10.75
CA GLN A 31 -22.46 3.80 11.81
C GLN A 31 -21.20 2.94 12.02
N ASN A 32 -21.33 1.62 11.87
CA ASN A 32 -20.20 0.68 11.90
C ASN A 32 -19.38 0.67 10.60
N GLU A 33 -19.70 1.52 9.63
CA GLU A 33 -19.00 1.64 8.36
C GLU A 33 -18.91 0.32 7.56
N LEU A 34 -19.88 -0.58 7.71
CA LEU A 34 -19.89 -1.85 6.97
C LEU A 34 -20.13 -1.57 5.48
N GLU A 35 -19.26 -2.09 4.62
CA GLU A 35 -19.31 -1.85 3.16
C GLU A 35 -20.08 -2.95 2.40
N ILE A 36 -20.16 -4.15 2.96
CA ILE A 36 -20.88 -5.29 2.41
C ILE A 36 -21.62 -6.03 3.54
N VAL A 37 -22.87 -6.41 3.29
CA VAL A 37 -23.69 -7.14 4.26
C VAL A 37 -24.40 -8.26 3.51
N VAL A 38 -24.32 -9.48 4.01
CA VAL A 38 -25.10 -10.61 3.51
C VAL A 38 -26.24 -10.85 4.47
N VAL A 39 -27.48 -10.75 3.99
CA VAL A 39 -28.67 -11.02 4.82
C VAL A 39 -29.09 -12.46 4.61
N THR A 40 -29.09 -13.27 5.66
CA THR A 40 -29.38 -14.71 5.62
C THR A 40 -30.54 -15.06 6.52
N ASP A 41 -31.71 -14.47 6.29
CA ASP A 41 -32.90 -14.79 7.09
C ASP A 41 -33.24 -16.30 7.00
N HIS A 42 -33.80 -16.84 8.08
CA HIS A 42 -34.24 -18.24 8.10
C HIS A 42 -35.34 -18.48 7.07
N ASN A 43 -35.06 -19.38 6.12
CA ASN A 43 -36.01 -19.90 5.15
C ASN A 43 -36.72 -18.83 4.29
N THR A 44 -36.17 -17.62 4.19
CA THR A 44 -36.74 -16.53 3.39
C THR A 44 -35.66 -15.57 2.90
N THR A 45 -35.96 -14.81 1.85
CA THR A 45 -35.07 -13.77 1.29
C THR A 45 -35.64 -12.36 1.47
N LYS A 46 -36.80 -12.24 2.14
CA LYS A 46 -37.59 -10.99 2.19
C LYS A 46 -36.87 -9.85 2.91
N GLY A 47 -36.04 -10.13 3.92
CA GLY A 47 -35.35 -9.08 4.66
C GLY A 47 -34.28 -8.34 3.86
N VAL A 48 -33.79 -8.92 2.77
CA VAL A 48 -32.81 -8.29 1.89
C VAL A 48 -33.36 -6.97 1.32
N GLU A 49 -34.54 -7.02 0.68
CA GLU A 49 -35.16 -5.84 0.06
C GLU A 49 -35.58 -4.81 1.10
N LYS A 50 -36.07 -5.27 2.26
CA LYS A 50 -36.44 -4.39 3.38
C LYS A 50 -35.22 -3.62 3.90
N LEU A 51 -34.08 -4.28 4.05
CA LEU A 51 -32.84 -3.64 4.47
C LEU A 51 -32.28 -2.69 3.41
N GLN A 52 -32.28 -3.09 2.13
CA GLN A 52 -31.89 -2.22 1.01
C GLN A 52 -32.72 -0.93 0.97
N LYS A 53 -34.04 -1.05 1.18
CA LYS A 53 -34.95 0.09 1.27
C LYS A 53 -34.64 0.98 2.47
N ALA A 54 -34.43 0.40 3.65
CA ALA A 54 -34.11 1.15 4.87
C ALA A 54 -32.79 1.94 4.74
N VAL A 55 -31.73 1.32 4.21
CA VAL A 55 -30.45 2.00 3.91
C VAL A 55 -30.66 3.16 2.94
N SER A 56 -31.46 2.96 1.89
CA SER A 56 -31.74 3.99 0.89
C SER A 56 -32.47 5.20 1.50
N ILE A 57 -33.43 4.97 2.40
CA ILE A 57 -34.15 6.02 3.12
C ILE A 57 -33.19 6.84 3.98
N LEU A 58 -32.33 6.20 4.78
CA LEU A 58 -31.37 6.90 5.65
C LEU A 58 -30.36 7.72 4.84
N LYS A 59 -29.83 7.14 3.76
CA LYS A 59 -28.86 7.82 2.87
C LYS A 59 -29.45 9.01 2.12
N ALA A 60 -30.72 8.96 1.74
CA ALA A 60 -31.40 10.09 1.11
C ALA A 60 -31.54 11.27 2.08
N ASN A 61 -31.79 10.98 3.37
CA ASN A 61 -32.01 11.98 4.41
C ASN A 61 -30.71 12.49 5.06
N ASN A 62 -29.62 11.74 4.98
CA ASN A 62 -28.33 12.12 5.58
C ASN A 62 -27.15 11.76 4.67
N ARG A 63 -26.46 12.79 4.17
CA ARG A 63 -25.31 12.64 3.27
C ARG A 63 -23.97 12.43 3.98
N ASN A 64 -23.94 12.43 5.32
CA ASN A 64 -22.71 12.34 6.09
C ASN A 64 -22.16 10.91 6.22
N TYR A 65 -22.97 9.88 5.93
CA TYR A 65 -22.49 8.50 5.96
C TYR A 65 -21.44 8.27 4.89
N LYS A 66 -20.29 7.72 5.29
CA LYS A 66 -19.12 7.50 4.45
C LYS A 66 -19.36 6.50 3.30
N TYR A 67 -20.00 5.37 3.60
CA TYR A 67 -20.19 4.26 2.65
C TYR A 67 -21.66 3.96 2.39
N HIS A 68 -21.98 3.53 1.18
CA HIS A 68 -23.28 2.94 0.87
C HIS A 68 -23.10 1.41 0.83
N PRO A 69 -23.56 0.68 1.86
CA PRO A 69 -23.32 -0.76 1.96
C PRO A 69 -23.96 -1.50 0.78
N HIS A 70 -23.24 -2.49 0.26
CA HIS A 70 -23.79 -3.41 -0.72
C HIS A 70 -24.46 -4.58 0.01
N ILE A 71 -25.80 -4.60 -0.01
CA ILE A 71 -26.60 -5.64 0.67
C ILE A 71 -26.83 -6.79 -0.33
N LEU A 72 -26.21 -7.94 -0.06
CA LEU A 72 -26.28 -9.14 -0.88
C LEU A 72 -27.43 -10.05 -0.46
N TYR A 73 -28.00 -10.74 -1.45
CA TYR A 73 -28.99 -11.78 -1.18
C TYR A 73 -28.34 -13.00 -0.56
N GLY A 74 -28.91 -13.42 0.56
CA GLY A 74 -28.66 -14.72 1.16
C GLY A 74 -29.93 -15.34 1.72
N VAL A 75 -29.82 -16.59 2.14
CA VAL A 75 -30.85 -17.33 2.86
C VAL A 75 -30.18 -18.38 3.74
N GLU A 76 -30.67 -18.57 4.97
CA GLU A 76 -30.27 -19.68 5.82
C GLU A 76 -31.38 -20.72 5.88
N ILE A 77 -31.19 -21.85 5.20
CA ILE A 77 -32.21 -22.91 5.12
C ILE A 77 -31.99 -23.92 6.23
N SER A 78 -33.00 -24.09 7.09
CA SER A 78 -33.02 -25.14 8.10
C SER A 78 -33.34 -26.48 7.45
N ALA A 79 -32.38 -27.41 7.46
CA ALA A 79 -32.49 -28.71 6.82
C ALA A 79 -33.08 -29.78 7.76
N ALA A 80 -33.68 -30.83 7.19
CA ALA A 80 -34.28 -31.93 7.94
C ALA A 80 -33.28 -32.71 8.84
N ASP A 81 -31.99 -32.66 8.52
CA ASP A 81 -30.91 -33.22 9.34
C ASP A 81 -30.35 -32.27 10.40
N LYS A 82 -31.07 -31.18 10.70
CA LYS A 82 -30.78 -30.20 11.76
C LYS A 82 -29.49 -29.42 11.56
N LEU A 83 -29.06 -29.28 10.31
CA LEU A 83 -28.02 -28.33 9.92
C LEU A 83 -28.68 -27.14 9.24
N HIS A 84 -27.99 -26.01 9.26
CA HIS A 84 -28.40 -24.82 8.53
C HIS A 84 -27.45 -24.61 7.36
N ILE A 85 -28.04 -24.43 6.17
CA ILE A 85 -27.30 -24.25 4.92
C ILE A 85 -27.52 -22.82 4.45
N VAL A 86 -26.44 -22.06 4.38
CA VAL A 86 -26.47 -20.71 3.84
C VAL A 86 -26.22 -20.77 2.34
N GLY A 87 -27.07 -20.08 1.58
CA GLY A 87 -26.85 -19.77 0.17
C GLY A 87 -26.70 -18.26 -0.02
N ILE A 88 -25.69 -17.82 -0.79
CA ILE A 88 -25.42 -16.42 -1.11
C ILE A 88 -25.37 -16.26 -2.63
N PHE A 89 -26.08 -15.27 -3.17
CA PHE A 89 -26.25 -15.10 -4.60
C PHE A 89 -26.53 -13.66 -5.01
N ASP A 90 -26.38 -13.40 -6.32
CA ASP A 90 -26.72 -12.12 -6.95
C ASP A 90 -28.23 -12.04 -7.25
N ASP A 91 -28.75 -10.84 -7.46
CA ASP A 91 -30.18 -10.55 -7.65
C ASP A 91 -30.84 -11.43 -8.74
N ASN A 92 -30.07 -11.78 -9.78
CA ASN A 92 -30.53 -12.61 -10.90
C ASN A 92 -30.86 -14.07 -10.52
N LYS A 93 -30.49 -14.55 -9.33
CA LYS A 93 -30.82 -15.89 -8.81
C LYS A 93 -32.00 -15.89 -7.83
N LYS A 94 -32.51 -14.72 -7.43
CA LYS A 94 -33.60 -14.59 -6.46
C LYS A 94 -34.81 -15.45 -6.80
N GLU A 95 -35.28 -15.39 -8.05
CA GLU A 95 -36.45 -16.15 -8.49
C GLU A 95 -36.25 -17.67 -8.39
N VAL A 96 -35.06 -18.15 -8.76
CA VAL A 96 -34.71 -19.58 -8.71
C VAL A 96 -34.70 -20.08 -7.26
N VAL A 97 -34.13 -19.29 -6.34
CA VAL A 97 -34.07 -19.64 -4.92
C VAL A 97 -35.45 -19.57 -4.28
N ASN A 98 -36.21 -18.51 -4.52
CA ASN A 98 -37.56 -18.37 -3.96
C ASN A 98 -38.49 -19.49 -4.44
N LYS A 99 -38.42 -19.86 -5.72
CA LYS A 99 -39.17 -21.01 -6.24
C LYS A 99 -38.79 -22.31 -5.52
N TRP A 100 -37.49 -22.54 -5.30
CA TRP A 100 -37.05 -23.72 -4.57
C TRP A 100 -37.58 -23.73 -3.13
N LEU A 101 -37.56 -22.58 -2.43
CA LEU A 101 -38.12 -22.44 -1.09
C LEU A 101 -39.62 -22.76 -1.07
N ASP A 102 -40.39 -22.18 -1.99
CA ASP A 102 -41.84 -22.42 -2.09
C ASP A 102 -42.19 -23.90 -2.33
N GLU A 103 -41.33 -24.63 -3.07
CA GLU A 103 -41.53 -26.04 -3.39
C GLU A 103 -41.02 -27.00 -2.30
N ASN A 104 -40.08 -26.57 -1.45
CA ASN A 104 -39.33 -27.46 -0.55
C ASN A 104 -39.40 -27.10 0.95
N LEU A 105 -40.14 -26.06 1.33
CA LEU A 105 -40.39 -25.71 2.73
C LEU A 105 -41.69 -26.33 3.25
N LEU A 106 -41.69 -26.77 4.51
CA LEU A 106 -42.92 -27.06 5.26
C LEU A 106 -43.58 -25.74 5.70
N SER A 107 -42.77 -24.85 6.25
CA SER A 107 -43.10 -23.46 6.56
C SER A 107 -41.80 -22.67 6.76
N THR A 108 -41.89 -21.35 6.87
CA THR A 108 -40.72 -20.52 7.24
C THR A 108 -40.19 -20.82 8.63
N GLU A 109 -41.03 -21.33 9.53
CA GLU A 109 -40.71 -21.62 10.94
C GLU A 109 -40.09 -23.02 11.09
N GLU A 110 -40.63 -24.02 10.39
CA GLU A 110 -40.18 -25.42 10.46
C GLU A 110 -39.03 -25.73 9.49
N GLY A 111 -38.84 -24.91 8.46
CA GLY A 111 -37.79 -25.08 7.46
C GLY A 111 -38.12 -26.14 6.40
N SER A 112 -37.07 -26.71 5.81
CA SER A 112 -37.19 -27.66 4.71
C SER A 112 -37.26 -29.10 5.19
N TYR A 113 -38.12 -29.89 4.54
CA TYR A 113 -38.11 -31.35 4.70
C TYR A 113 -36.93 -32.01 3.96
N GLN A 114 -36.13 -31.24 3.21
CA GLN A 114 -34.95 -31.73 2.50
C GLN A 114 -33.72 -31.82 3.42
N HIS A 115 -32.85 -32.79 3.14
CA HIS A 115 -31.57 -32.93 3.82
C HIS A 115 -30.52 -31.96 3.26
N SER A 116 -29.54 -31.61 4.08
CA SER A 116 -28.43 -30.69 3.74
C SER A 116 -27.76 -30.98 2.39
N LEU A 117 -27.44 -32.25 2.12
CA LEU A 117 -26.82 -32.63 0.85
C LEU A 117 -27.67 -32.26 -0.37
N THR A 118 -29.00 -32.44 -0.30
CA THR A 118 -29.92 -32.09 -1.39
C THR A 118 -29.96 -30.58 -1.61
N ILE A 119 -30.01 -29.81 -0.52
CA ILE A 119 -30.02 -28.33 -0.56
C ILE A 119 -28.72 -27.81 -1.16
N MET A 120 -27.58 -28.32 -0.70
CA MET A 120 -26.28 -27.95 -1.24
C MET A 120 -26.11 -28.36 -2.72
N ASN A 121 -26.65 -29.51 -3.14
CA ASN A 121 -26.65 -29.91 -4.55
C ASN A 121 -27.40 -28.90 -5.40
N PHE A 122 -28.60 -28.48 -4.97
CA PHE A 122 -29.36 -27.44 -5.65
C PHE A 122 -28.54 -26.14 -5.80
N PHE A 123 -27.89 -25.67 -4.74
CA PHE A 123 -27.06 -24.48 -4.81
C PHE A 123 -25.86 -24.67 -5.76
N ASN A 124 -25.15 -25.79 -5.68
CA ASN A 124 -24.00 -26.09 -6.53
C ASN A 124 -24.39 -26.17 -8.02
N GLU A 125 -25.50 -26.84 -8.36
CA GLU A 125 -26.02 -26.96 -9.73
C GLU A 125 -26.40 -25.59 -10.31
N ASN A 126 -26.88 -24.68 -9.47
CA ASN A 126 -27.28 -23.33 -9.87
C ASN A 126 -26.14 -22.29 -9.78
N LYS A 127 -24.92 -22.73 -9.41
CA LYS A 127 -23.74 -21.88 -9.19
C LYS A 127 -23.98 -20.80 -8.12
N ILE A 128 -24.60 -21.20 -7.01
CA ILE A 128 -24.85 -20.36 -5.84
C ILE A 128 -23.79 -20.70 -4.78
N LEU A 129 -23.14 -19.67 -4.23
CA LEU A 129 -22.19 -19.84 -3.13
C LEU A 129 -22.94 -20.42 -1.93
N ASN A 130 -22.42 -21.48 -1.33
CA ASN A 130 -23.10 -22.11 -0.21
C ASN A 130 -22.12 -22.72 0.79
N TYR A 131 -22.59 -22.84 2.02
CA TYR A 131 -21.85 -23.44 3.13
C TYR A 131 -22.78 -23.90 4.25
N ILE A 132 -22.24 -24.69 5.17
CA ILE A 132 -22.92 -25.08 6.41
C ILE A 132 -22.63 -24.02 7.48
N ALA A 133 -23.66 -23.35 7.98
CA ALA A 133 -23.55 -22.29 8.98
C ALA A 133 -23.19 -22.82 10.36
N HIS A 134 -22.53 -21.96 11.16
CA HIS A 134 -22.15 -22.12 12.58
C HIS A 134 -21.82 -23.57 12.94
N PHE A 135 -20.99 -24.19 12.11
CA PHE A 135 -20.79 -25.63 12.12
C PHE A 135 -20.21 -26.15 13.43
N ASN A 136 -19.48 -25.29 14.15
CA ASN A 136 -18.89 -25.59 15.44
C ASN A 136 -19.93 -25.72 16.58
N THR A 137 -21.17 -25.27 16.39
CA THR A 137 -22.31 -25.53 17.31
C THR A 137 -23.19 -26.68 16.83
N SER A 138 -22.93 -27.24 15.64
CA SER A 138 -23.71 -28.37 15.12
C SER A 138 -23.50 -29.65 15.91
N ASN A 139 -24.57 -30.43 16.03
CA ASN A 139 -24.52 -31.73 16.71
C ASN A 139 -23.99 -32.86 15.82
N ILE A 140 -23.49 -32.58 14.61
CA ILE A 140 -23.25 -33.61 13.57
C ILE A 140 -22.23 -34.67 13.97
N PHE A 141 -21.26 -34.30 14.82
CA PHE A 141 -20.23 -35.21 15.34
C PHE A 141 -20.64 -35.91 16.63
N THR A 142 -21.78 -35.55 17.20
CA THR A 142 -22.29 -36.20 18.41
C THR A 142 -22.99 -37.50 18.07
N LYS A 143 -23.07 -38.42 19.04
CA LYS A 143 -23.86 -39.67 18.90
C LYS A 143 -25.35 -39.40 18.64
N LYS A 144 -25.84 -38.18 18.92
CA LYS A 144 -27.23 -37.76 18.74
C LYS A 144 -27.61 -37.45 17.29
N ALA A 145 -26.63 -37.21 16.40
CA ALA A 145 -26.93 -36.87 15.00
C ALA A 145 -27.58 -38.00 14.21
N GLN A 146 -27.37 -39.27 14.61
CA GLN A 146 -27.92 -40.46 13.93
C GLN A 146 -27.68 -40.53 12.40
N LEU A 147 -26.74 -39.75 11.85
CA LEU A 147 -26.40 -39.76 10.43
C LEU A 147 -25.38 -40.87 10.11
N SER A 148 -25.59 -41.56 8.98
CA SER A 148 -24.70 -42.63 8.52
C SER A 148 -23.30 -42.10 8.15
N GLY A 149 -22.28 -42.94 8.31
CA GLY A 149 -20.91 -42.57 7.93
C GLY A 149 -20.77 -42.27 6.44
N ALA A 150 -21.53 -42.96 5.58
CA ALA A 150 -21.57 -42.70 4.15
C ALA A 150 -22.15 -41.32 3.84
N TYR A 151 -23.25 -40.93 4.48
CA TYR A 151 -23.85 -39.60 4.32
C TYR A 151 -22.86 -38.48 4.68
N LYS A 152 -22.17 -38.62 5.83
CA LYS A 152 -21.16 -37.65 6.25
C LYS A 152 -20.02 -37.54 5.24
N LYS A 153 -19.53 -38.66 4.69
CA LYS A 153 -18.50 -38.64 3.65
C LYS A 153 -18.95 -37.94 2.38
N SER A 154 -20.21 -38.09 1.97
CA SER A 154 -20.77 -37.37 0.82
C SER A 154 -20.88 -35.87 1.10
N LEU A 155 -21.41 -35.51 2.27
CA LEU A 155 -21.58 -34.12 2.69
C LEU A 155 -20.24 -33.39 2.81
N PHE A 156 -19.24 -33.98 3.46
CA PHE A 156 -17.90 -33.41 3.64
C PHE A 156 -16.94 -33.68 2.48
N SER A 157 -17.45 -34.04 1.30
CA SER A 157 -16.57 -34.23 0.15
C SER A 157 -15.98 -32.90 -0.33
N PRO A 158 -14.72 -32.88 -0.83
CA PRO A 158 -14.10 -31.66 -1.36
C PRO A 158 -14.86 -31.04 -2.55
N THR A 159 -15.69 -31.83 -3.24
CA THR A 159 -16.55 -31.37 -4.32
C THR A 159 -17.79 -30.63 -3.81
N GLN A 160 -18.21 -30.91 -2.57
CA GLN A 160 -19.44 -30.36 -2.00
C GLN A 160 -19.19 -29.13 -1.13
N ILE A 161 -18.16 -29.18 -0.29
CA ILE A 161 -17.85 -28.11 0.67
C ILE A 161 -16.57 -27.41 0.27
N LYS A 162 -16.73 -26.15 -0.16
CA LYS A 162 -15.63 -25.20 -0.32
C LYS A 162 -15.48 -24.28 0.89
N PHE A 163 -16.60 -23.93 1.51
CA PHE A 163 -16.68 -22.99 2.61
C PHE A 163 -17.41 -23.61 3.81
N MET A 164 -17.08 -23.16 5.02
CA MET A 164 -17.73 -23.62 6.26
C MET A 164 -17.85 -22.47 7.26
N GLY A 165 -19.06 -22.27 7.78
CA GLY A 165 -19.38 -21.23 8.75
C GLY A 165 -18.97 -21.62 10.16
N VAL A 166 -18.44 -20.67 10.93
CA VAL A 166 -18.17 -20.80 12.36
C VAL A 166 -18.49 -19.49 13.08
N ASN A 167 -18.98 -19.56 14.32
CA ASN A 167 -19.27 -18.35 15.10
C ASN A 167 -18.09 -17.80 15.90
N LYS A 168 -16.93 -18.48 15.88
CA LYS A 168 -15.71 -18.07 16.60
C LYS A 168 -14.46 -18.49 15.81
N ALA A 169 -13.56 -17.55 15.53
CA ALA A 169 -12.33 -17.83 14.80
C ALA A 169 -11.41 -18.84 15.53
N GLU A 170 -11.38 -18.83 16.87
CA GLU A 170 -10.52 -19.69 17.70
C GLU A 170 -10.74 -21.19 17.47
N VAL A 171 -11.93 -21.61 17.01
CA VAL A 171 -12.25 -23.02 16.81
C VAL A 171 -11.73 -23.58 15.48
N ILE A 172 -11.34 -22.69 14.56
CA ILE A 172 -10.96 -23.03 13.18
C ILE A 172 -9.81 -24.05 13.13
N PRO A 173 -8.67 -23.88 13.83
CA PRO A 173 -7.56 -24.82 13.70
C PRO A 173 -7.92 -26.25 14.13
N GLY A 174 -8.68 -26.40 15.23
CA GLY A 174 -9.11 -27.70 15.72
C GLY A 174 -10.11 -28.38 14.77
N LEU A 175 -11.05 -27.59 14.23
CA LEU A 175 -12.06 -28.08 13.30
C LEU A 175 -11.45 -28.48 11.95
N PHE A 176 -10.54 -27.66 11.41
CA PHE A 176 -9.80 -27.95 10.18
C PHE A 176 -9.04 -29.28 10.29
N ASN A 177 -8.28 -29.47 11.37
CA ASN A 177 -7.53 -30.71 11.61
C ASN A 177 -8.44 -31.94 11.68
N LYS A 178 -9.63 -31.81 12.27
CA LYS A 178 -10.62 -32.88 12.34
C LYS A 178 -11.20 -33.22 10.97
N LEU A 179 -11.61 -32.22 10.20
CA LEU A 179 -12.17 -32.40 8.86
C LEU A 179 -11.16 -33.01 7.88
N LEU A 180 -9.91 -32.56 7.97
CA LEU A 180 -8.82 -33.10 7.17
C LEU A 180 -8.56 -34.58 7.50
N ARG A 181 -8.50 -34.94 8.78
CA ARG A 181 -8.21 -36.31 9.21
C ARG A 181 -9.36 -37.28 8.92
N ASP A 182 -10.60 -36.86 9.20
CA ASP A 182 -11.75 -37.77 9.20
C ASP A 182 -12.44 -37.84 7.82
N PHE A 183 -12.29 -36.81 6.98
CA PHE A 183 -12.99 -36.68 5.69
C PHE A 183 -12.11 -36.23 4.51
N SER A 184 -10.82 -35.94 4.73
CA SER A 184 -9.95 -35.33 3.70
C SER A 184 -10.49 -34.01 3.14
N CYS A 185 -11.28 -33.29 3.94
CA CYS A 185 -11.92 -32.03 3.58
C CYS A 185 -11.06 -30.85 4.04
N ARG A 186 -10.88 -29.85 3.17
CA ARG A 186 -10.10 -28.62 3.43
C ARG A 186 -10.93 -27.39 3.07
N PRO A 187 -11.95 -27.04 3.88
CA PRO A 187 -12.77 -25.87 3.61
C PRO A 187 -12.04 -24.59 3.99
N ASN A 188 -12.37 -23.51 3.30
CA ASN A 188 -12.16 -22.16 3.80
C ASN A 188 -13.25 -21.80 4.81
N PHE A 189 -12.95 -20.96 5.79
CA PHE A 189 -13.90 -20.65 6.86
C PHE A 189 -14.61 -19.32 6.63
N ILE A 190 -15.87 -19.23 7.04
CA ILE A 190 -16.63 -17.96 7.07
C ILE A 190 -16.97 -17.71 8.54
N LEU A 191 -16.81 -16.47 9.00
CA LEU A 191 -17.22 -16.08 10.33
C LEU A 191 -18.69 -15.66 10.27
N ASP A 192 -19.55 -16.49 10.83
CA ASP A 192 -20.96 -16.17 10.97
C ASP A 192 -21.13 -15.19 12.13
N ASN A 193 -21.74 -14.04 11.83
CA ASN A 193 -22.14 -13.08 12.87
C ASN A 193 -23.27 -13.68 13.73
N ASP A 194 -24.22 -14.40 13.09
CA ASP A 194 -25.35 -15.10 13.73
C ASP A 194 -26.10 -14.24 14.77
N SER A 195 -26.10 -12.92 14.58
CA SER A 195 -26.68 -11.99 15.53
C SER A 195 -28.20 -11.93 15.37
N HIS A 196 -28.89 -12.04 16.50
CA HIS A 196 -30.34 -11.96 16.60
C HIS A 196 -30.79 -10.58 17.13
N ASP A 197 -29.83 -9.67 17.32
CA ASP A 197 -30.02 -8.31 17.80
C ASP A 197 -29.00 -7.34 17.17
N ILE A 198 -29.26 -6.05 17.33
CA ILE A 198 -28.44 -4.97 16.73
C ILE A 198 -27.10 -4.82 17.46
N ASP A 199 -27.03 -5.21 18.73
CA ASP A 199 -25.84 -5.05 19.59
C ASP A 199 -24.75 -6.07 19.25
N GLY A 200 -25.07 -7.15 18.53
CA GLY A 200 -24.11 -8.15 18.07
C GLY A 200 -23.50 -7.90 16.68
N LEU A 201 -23.92 -6.88 15.94
CA LEU A 201 -23.50 -6.65 14.54
C LEU A 201 -22.01 -6.33 14.37
N ASP A 202 -21.35 -5.82 15.40
CA ASP A 202 -19.94 -5.44 15.40
C ASP A 202 -18.97 -6.63 15.61
N LYS A 203 -19.51 -7.84 15.78
CA LYS A 203 -18.73 -9.07 16.03
C LYS A 203 -18.48 -9.83 14.73
N ASN A 204 -17.43 -10.66 14.72
CA ASN A 204 -17.15 -11.60 13.64
C ASN A 204 -17.04 -10.94 12.25
N ILE A 205 -16.54 -9.71 12.19
CA ILE A 205 -16.33 -8.96 10.95
C ILE A 205 -15.19 -9.58 10.15
N MET A 206 -15.45 -9.82 8.86
CA MET A 206 -14.45 -10.28 7.89
C MET A 206 -14.02 -9.13 6.98
N TRP A 207 -12.77 -9.16 6.54
CA TRP A 207 -12.19 -8.16 5.65
C TRP A 207 -11.92 -8.77 4.29
N PHE A 208 -12.46 -8.13 3.25
CA PHE A 208 -12.32 -8.58 1.87
C PHE A 208 -11.49 -7.57 1.08
N LYS A 209 -10.54 -8.09 0.30
CA LYS A 209 -9.75 -7.31 -0.64
C LYS A 209 -10.34 -7.45 -2.04
N GLY A 210 -10.69 -6.33 -2.65
CA GLY A 210 -11.24 -6.32 -3.99
C GLY A 210 -11.21 -4.95 -4.66
N GLY A 211 -11.68 -4.89 -5.90
CA GLY A 211 -11.74 -3.68 -6.70
C GLY A 211 -12.98 -2.84 -6.38
N LYS A 212 -14.01 -2.96 -7.23
CA LYS A 212 -15.28 -2.26 -7.04
C LYS A 212 -16.22 -3.13 -6.18
N LEU A 213 -16.86 -2.56 -5.16
CA LEU A 213 -17.89 -3.24 -4.37
C LEU A 213 -19.01 -3.78 -5.28
N SER A 214 -19.19 -5.10 -5.27
CA SER A 214 -20.23 -5.84 -5.99
C SER A 214 -20.29 -7.29 -5.48
N PHE A 215 -21.36 -8.02 -5.82
CA PHE A 215 -21.41 -9.48 -5.63
C PHE A 215 -20.22 -10.18 -6.30
N GLN A 216 -19.86 -9.78 -7.53
CA GLN A 216 -18.73 -10.37 -8.25
C GLN A 216 -17.42 -10.22 -7.48
N MET A 217 -17.16 -9.05 -6.89
CA MET A 217 -15.95 -8.83 -6.09
C MET A 217 -15.92 -9.75 -4.86
N PHE A 218 -17.06 -9.90 -4.18
CA PHE A 218 -17.20 -10.80 -3.04
C PHE A 218 -16.96 -12.27 -3.43
N GLU A 219 -17.54 -12.71 -4.56
CA GLU A 219 -17.33 -14.05 -5.10
C GLU A 219 -15.86 -14.29 -5.47
N GLU A 220 -15.22 -13.38 -6.21
CA GLU A 220 -13.80 -13.46 -6.58
C GLU A 220 -12.90 -13.51 -5.35
N ALA A 221 -13.17 -12.70 -4.33
CA ALA A 221 -12.40 -12.69 -3.09
C ALA A 221 -12.51 -14.03 -2.33
N LEU A 222 -13.70 -14.65 -2.31
CA LEU A 222 -13.89 -15.98 -1.72
C LEU A 222 -13.22 -17.09 -2.53
N LEU A 223 -13.14 -16.97 -3.86
CA LEU A 223 -12.40 -17.91 -4.70
C LEU A 223 -10.89 -17.84 -4.43
N ASP A 224 -10.35 -16.62 -4.27
CA ASP A 224 -8.96 -16.35 -3.91
C ASP A 224 -8.78 -16.14 -2.39
N TYR A 225 -9.43 -17.00 -1.60
CA TYR A 225 -9.62 -16.84 -0.15
C TYR A 225 -8.32 -16.51 0.61
N GLU A 226 -7.24 -17.25 0.38
CA GLU A 226 -5.97 -17.12 1.14
C GLU A 226 -5.31 -15.74 1.02
N VAL A 227 -5.56 -15.03 -0.09
CA VAL A 227 -4.93 -13.72 -0.38
C VAL A 227 -5.91 -12.55 -0.29
N SER A 228 -7.22 -12.83 -0.35
CA SER A 228 -8.27 -11.82 -0.46
C SER A 228 -9.19 -11.74 0.75
N VAL A 229 -9.13 -12.71 1.67
CA VAL A 229 -9.98 -12.73 2.87
C VAL A 229 -9.11 -12.72 4.12
N SER A 230 -9.44 -11.83 5.05
CA SER A 230 -8.85 -11.79 6.39
C SER A 230 -9.95 -11.91 7.45
N LEU A 231 -9.73 -12.80 8.41
CA LEU A 231 -10.61 -12.98 9.57
C LEU A 231 -10.31 -11.99 10.70
N GLU A 232 -9.20 -11.26 10.57
CA GLU A 232 -8.77 -10.23 11.50
C GLU A 232 -8.63 -8.91 10.75
N GLN A 233 -8.69 -7.80 11.48
CA GLN A 233 -8.46 -6.48 10.90
C GLN A 233 -7.05 -6.40 10.29
N PRO A 234 -6.94 -6.12 8.97
CA PRO A 234 -5.64 -6.04 8.33
C PRO A 234 -4.82 -4.89 8.92
N LYS A 235 -3.60 -5.21 9.34
CA LYS A 235 -2.63 -4.21 9.80
C LYS A 235 -1.92 -3.62 8.59
N ILE A 236 -2.04 -2.31 8.38
CA ILE A 236 -1.24 -1.62 7.37
C ILE A 236 0.16 -1.45 7.94
N GLU A 237 1.03 -2.42 7.66
CA GLU A 237 2.45 -2.36 8.01
C GLU A 237 3.18 -1.48 6.99
N GLY A 238 3.21 -0.18 7.27
CA GLY A 238 3.86 0.78 6.40
C GLY A 238 3.51 2.19 6.83
N ASN A 239 4.45 2.84 7.53
CA ASN A 239 4.26 4.23 7.92
C ASN A 239 4.32 5.17 6.71
N SER A 240 4.83 4.71 5.57
CA SER A 240 5.14 5.59 4.44
C SER A 240 4.70 5.01 3.10
N TYR A 241 3.85 5.71 2.35
CA TYR A 241 3.46 5.31 1.01
C TYR A 241 2.97 6.49 0.17
N ILE A 242 3.05 6.34 -1.15
CA ILE A 242 2.43 7.27 -2.10
C ILE A 242 0.95 6.87 -2.19
N LYS A 243 0.04 7.77 -1.84
CA LYS A 243 -1.41 7.55 -1.92
C LYS A 243 -1.98 7.92 -3.28
N GLY A 244 -1.38 8.89 -3.94
CA GLY A 244 -1.80 9.29 -5.28
C GLY A 244 -0.87 10.28 -5.95
N VAL A 245 -1.02 10.40 -7.27
CA VAL A 245 -0.29 11.34 -8.12
C VAL A 245 -1.31 12.07 -8.98
N TYR A 246 -1.13 13.37 -9.13
CA TYR A 246 -1.82 14.22 -10.07
C TYR A 246 -0.78 14.98 -10.90
N VAL A 247 -0.97 15.00 -12.22
CA VAL A 247 -0.10 15.69 -13.16
C VAL A 247 -0.97 16.59 -14.02
N GLU A 248 -0.79 17.90 -13.87
CA GLU A 248 -1.49 18.90 -14.65
C GLU A 248 -0.98 18.91 -16.09
N LYS A 249 -1.91 18.99 -17.03
CA LYS A 249 -1.62 19.11 -18.46
C LYS A 249 -1.10 20.50 -18.79
N ARG A 250 -0.01 20.57 -19.56
CA ARG A 250 0.40 21.82 -20.23
C ARG A 250 -0.44 22.09 -21.46
N ARG A 251 -0.70 23.38 -21.69
CA ARG A 251 -1.27 23.88 -22.95
C ARG A 251 -0.41 23.44 -24.15
N GLY A 252 -1.08 23.12 -25.26
CA GLY A 252 -0.42 22.68 -26.50
C GLY A 252 -0.17 21.18 -26.63
N ASN A 253 -0.83 20.32 -25.84
CA ASN A 253 -0.74 18.84 -25.93
C ASN A 253 0.70 18.26 -25.80
N ARG A 254 1.59 18.96 -25.10
CA ARG A 254 2.98 18.52 -24.89
C ARG A 254 3.14 17.49 -23.77
N SER A 255 2.15 17.39 -22.88
CA SER A 255 2.18 16.44 -21.76
C SER A 255 1.97 15.02 -22.26
N PHE A 256 2.84 14.11 -21.81
CA PHE A 256 2.84 12.72 -22.25
C PHE A 256 1.87 11.86 -21.43
N LEU A 257 1.78 12.12 -20.13
CA LEU A 257 0.73 11.52 -19.29
C LEU A 257 -0.55 12.34 -19.42
N LEU A 258 -1.55 11.73 -20.02
CA LEU A 258 -2.89 12.27 -20.18
C LEU A 258 -3.90 11.21 -19.76
N ASP A 259 -5.08 11.64 -19.31
CA ASP A 259 -6.22 10.75 -19.16
C ASP A 259 -6.61 10.11 -20.51
N LYS A 260 -7.35 8.98 -20.49
CA LYS A 260 -7.83 8.26 -21.68
C LYS A 260 -8.56 9.17 -22.67
N SER A 261 -9.25 10.19 -22.15
CA SER A 261 -9.96 11.20 -22.94
C SER A 261 -9.04 12.24 -23.61
N LYS A 262 -7.77 12.35 -23.20
CA LYS A 262 -6.78 13.39 -23.59
C LYS A 262 -7.19 14.85 -23.31
N GLU A 263 -8.37 15.06 -22.75
CA GLU A 263 -8.91 16.37 -22.41
C GLU A 263 -8.68 16.74 -20.94
N LYS A 264 -8.48 15.75 -20.07
CA LYS A 264 -8.32 15.93 -18.62
C LYS A 264 -6.87 15.72 -18.16
N ASP A 265 -6.57 16.31 -17.01
CA ASP A 265 -5.33 16.09 -16.27
C ASP A 265 -5.20 14.61 -15.86
N PHE A 266 -3.95 14.15 -15.73
CA PHE A 266 -3.68 12.77 -15.37
C PHE A 266 -3.69 12.62 -13.84
N TYR A 267 -4.43 11.64 -13.33
CA TYR A 267 -4.36 11.27 -11.91
C TYR A 267 -4.47 9.77 -11.72
N ILE A 268 -3.82 9.26 -10.67
CA ILE A 268 -3.86 7.85 -10.27
C ILE A 268 -3.73 7.73 -8.75
N SER A 269 -4.51 6.86 -8.15
CA SER A 269 -4.42 6.48 -6.74
C SER A 269 -3.67 5.16 -6.59
N PHE A 270 -2.93 5.01 -5.50
CA PHE A 270 -2.18 3.81 -5.17
C PHE A 270 -2.69 3.18 -3.87
N SER A 271 -2.59 1.86 -3.79
CA SER A 271 -2.80 1.12 -2.56
C SER A 271 -1.63 1.38 -1.59
N PRO A 272 -1.84 1.36 -0.26
CA PRO A 272 -0.74 1.38 0.71
C PRO A 272 0.16 0.13 0.66
N SER A 273 -0.24 -0.92 -0.08
CA SER A 273 0.50 -2.16 -0.23
C SER A 273 1.21 -2.26 -1.59
N LEU A 274 1.38 -3.47 -2.14
CA LEU A 274 1.99 -3.68 -3.45
C LEU A 274 1.12 -3.08 -4.57
N ASN A 275 1.74 -2.26 -5.42
CA ASN A 275 1.13 -1.71 -6.62
C ASN A 275 1.87 -2.24 -7.86
N CYS A 276 1.11 -2.70 -8.86
CA CYS A 276 1.65 -3.21 -10.13
C CYS A 276 1.17 -2.34 -11.30
N LEU A 277 2.10 -1.73 -12.04
CA LEU A 277 1.81 -0.96 -13.25
C LEU A 277 1.88 -1.85 -14.49
N ILE A 278 0.72 -2.21 -15.06
CA ILE A 278 0.61 -3.14 -16.20
C ILE A 278 0.04 -2.40 -17.43
N GLY A 279 0.56 -2.71 -18.63
CA GLY A 279 0.04 -2.13 -19.88
C GLY A 279 0.98 -2.33 -21.07
N GLY A 280 0.48 -2.08 -22.29
CA GLY A 280 1.25 -2.20 -23.55
C GLY A 280 2.38 -1.18 -23.70
N ARG A 281 3.16 -1.26 -24.78
CA ARG A 281 4.21 -0.27 -25.08
C ARG A 281 3.59 1.12 -25.29
N GLY A 282 4.23 2.16 -24.75
CA GLY A 282 3.80 3.55 -24.93
C GLY A 282 2.68 4.03 -24.00
N THR A 283 2.18 3.21 -23.07
CA THR A 283 1.07 3.57 -22.17
C THR A 283 1.46 4.46 -20.98
N GLY A 284 2.64 5.07 -20.96
CA GLY A 284 3.04 5.98 -19.88
C GLY A 284 3.65 5.35 -18.62
N LYS A 285 3.82 4.02 -18.53
CA LYS A 285 4.35 3.35 -17.32
C LYS A 285 5.70 3.90 -16.84
N SER A 286 6.71 3.93 -17.72
CA SER A 286 8.04 4.45 -17.39
C SER A 286 8.01 5.93 -17.06
N THR A 287 7.19 6.70 -17.80
CA THR A 287 7.01 8.13 -17.55
C THR A 287 6.44 8.42 -16.17
N LEU A 288 5.45 7.64 -15.71
CA LEU A 288 4.90 7.77 -14.35
C LEU A 288 5.97 7.50 -13.29
N ILE A 289 6.79 6.45 -13.50
CA ILE A 289 7.91 6.13 -12.60
C ILE A 289 8.95 7.27 -12.61
N ASP A 290 9.29 7.82 -13.77
CA ASP A 290 10.24 8.92 -13.89
C ASP A 290 9.75 10.20 -13.24
N ILE A 291 8.45 10.53 -13.39
CA ILE A 291 7.81 11.66 -12.73
C ILE A 291 7.82 11.48 -11.21
N LEU A 292 7.48 10.29 -10.71
CA LEU A 292 7.53 9.98 -9.29
C LEU A 292 8.95 10.13 -8.73
N GLN A 293 9.95 9.56 -9.42
CA GLN A 293 11.35 9.69 -9.00
C GLN A 293 11.78 11.15 -8.99
N PHE A 294 11.49 11.91 -10.04
CA PHE A 294 11.86 13.31 -10.13
C PHE A 294 11.15 14.15 -9.07
N ALA A 295 9.83 14.01 -8.91
CA ALA A 295 9.07 14.82 -7.98
C ALA A 295 9.36 14.51 -6.50
N LEU A 296 9.82 13.30 -6.17
CA LEU A 296 10.22 12.94 -4.81
C LEU A 296 11.68 13.26 -4.48
N SER A 297 12.61 13.03 -5.43
CA SER A 297 14.06 13.24 -5.20
C SER A 297 14.59 14.61 -5.65
N GLN A 298 13.83 15.28 -6.54
CA GLN A 298 14.22 16.43 -7.34
C GLN A 298 15.49 16.21 -8.18
N TYR A 299 15.93 14.96 -8.31
CA TYR A 299 17.15 14.61 -9.02
C TYR A 299 16.85 14.26 -10.47
N CYS A 300 17.71 14.72 -11.38
CA CYS A 300 17.63 14.42 -12.79
C CYS A 300 19.05 14.18 -13.33
N ASP A 301 19.31 13.01 -13.91
CA ASP A 301 20.66 12.61 -14.33
C ASP A 301 21.08 13.17 -15.69
N LYS A 302 20.12 13.65 -16.50
CA LYS A 302 20.36 14.13 -17.87
C LYS A 302 19.49 15.34 -18.21
N GLN A 303 20.05 16.26 -18.97
CA GLN A 303 19.32 17.43 -19.48
C GLN A 303 18.07 17.05 -20.28
N SER A 304 18.15 16.06 -21.16
CA SER A 304 16.99 15.62 -21.96
C SER A 304 15.85 15.08 -21.10
N LYS A 305 16.16 14.46 -19.96
CA LYS A 305 15.16 14.01 -18.99
C LYS A 305 14.52 15.22 -18.29
N LEU A 306 15.30 16.25 -17.96
CA LEU A 306 14.81 17.49 -17.38
C LEU A 306 13.86 18.23 -18.34
N GLU A 307 14.25 18.33 -19.61
CA GLU A 307 13.41 18.88 -20.70
C GLU A 307 12.11 18.11 -20.84
N PHE A 308 12.19 16.78 -20.83
CA PHE A 308 11.02 15.93 -20.88
C PHE A 308 10.10 16.11 -19.66
N MET A 309 10.64 16.22 -18.44
CA MET A 309 9.85 16.53 -17.24
C MET A 309 9.13 17.88 -17.39
N CYS A 310 9.83 18.91 -17.88
CA CYS A 310 9.27 20.26 -18.06
C CYS A 310 8.17 20.35 -19.14
N ASN A 311 7.89 19.29 -19.90
CA ASN A 311 6.68 19.20 -20.74
C ASN A 311 5.38 19.00 -19.93
N HIS A 312 5.49 18.77 -18.63
CA HIS A 312 4.38 18.67 -17.68
C HIS A 312 4.32 19.96 -16.84
N ALA A 313 3.11 20.37 -16.41
CA ALA A 313 2.91 21.64 -15.72
C ALA A 313 3.28 21.50 -14.23
N ASN A 314 2.28 21.28 -13.39
CA ASN A 314 2.46 21.00 -11.98
C ASN A 314 2.26 19.52 -11.69
N ILE A 315 3.13 18.96 -10.85
CA ILE A 315 3.03 17.59 -10.34
C ILE A 315 2.68 17.68 -8.87
N PHE A 316 1.64 16.96 -8.45
CA PHE A 316 1.25 16.84 -7.05
C PHE A 316 1.31 15.37 -6.64
N ILE A 317 2.00 15.08 -5.55
CA ILE A 317 2.06 13.75 -4.94
C ILE A 317 1.41 13.83 -3.57
N LEU A 318 0.36 13.03 -3.37
CA LEU A 318 -0.21 12.78 -2.05
C LEU A 318 0.56 11.63 -1.41
N TYR A 319 1.29 11.94 -0.35
CA TYR A 319 2.17 11.02 0.36
C TYR A 319 1.74 10.89 1.81
N VAL A 320 1.68 9.67 2.33
CA VAL A 320 1.46 9.40 3.75
C VAL A 320 2.79 9.08 4.39
N LEU A 321 3.16 9.78 5.47
CA LEU A 321 4.36 9.55 6.28
C LEU A 321 3.96 9.55 7.75
N ASP A 322 4.22 8.45 8.45
CA ASP A 322 3.84 8.19 9.85
C ASP A 322 2.35 8.49 10.12
N ASN A 323 1.46 7.99 9.24
CA ASN A 323 0.01 8.22 9.25
C ASN A 323 -0.44 9.69 9.08
N VAL A 324 0.47 10.57 8.66
CA VAL A 324 0.16 11.96 8.33
C VAL A 324 0.21 12.13 6.82
N GLU A 325 -0.81 12.79 6.28
CA GLU A 325 -0.88 13.12 4.86
C GLU A 325 -0.10 14.39 4.54
N TYR A 326 0.65 14.35 3.44
CA TYR A 326 1.40 15.45 2.88
C TYR A 326 1.14 15.56 1.38
N ILE A 327 1.14 16.79 0.87
CA ILE A 327 1.17 17.08 -0.56
C ILE A 327 2.54 17.63 -0.91
N ILE A 328 3.20 16.98 -1.86
CA ILE A 328 4.42 17.47 -2.49
C ILE A 328 4.00 18.08 -3.82
N GLU A 329 4.15 19.39 -3.94
CA GLU A 329 3.93 20.15 -5.16
C GLU A 329 5.27 20.40 -5.84
N VAL A 330 5.38 20.05 -7.12
CA VAL A 330 6.53 20.37 -7.98
C VAL A 330 6.04 21.14 -9.19
N SER A 331 6.29 22.44 -9.21
CA SER A 331 5.84 23.40 -10.22
C SER A 331 6.94 23.65 -11.24
N LEU A 332 6.90 22.96 -12.37
CA LEU A 332 7.99 23.03 -13.35
C LEU A 332 7.90 24.28 -14.25
N PRO A 333 9.03 24.85 -14.69
CA PRO A 333 9.04 26.06 -15.52
C PRO A 333 8.49 25.83 -16.93
N GLU A 334 7.84 26.84 -17.51
CA GLU A 334 7.37 26.79 -18.90
C GLU A 334 8.45 27.22 -19.90
N VAL A 335 9.08 26.23 -20.54
CA VAL A 335 10.19 26.44 -21.48
C VAL A 335 9.86 27.38 -22.66
N LEU A 336 8.58 27.53 -23.03
CA LEU A 336 8.14 28.36 -24.17
C LEU A 336 7.69 29.78 -23.82
N GLN A 337 7.50 30.14 -22.55
CA GLN A 337 6.94 31.46 -22.20
C GLN A 337 7.97 32.59 -22.24
N GLU A 338 9.25 32.30 -21.98
CA GLU A 338 10.27 33.34 -21.80
C GLU A 338 11.28 33.45 -22.95
N ASN A 339 11.07 32.78 -24.09
CA ASN A 339 12.03 32.74 -25.23
C ASN A 339 13.48 32.42 -24.80
N LYS A 340 13.65 31.62 -23.74
CA LYS A 340 14.95 31.13 -23.30
C LYS A 340 15.41 29.99 -24.21
N ASP A 341 16.58 30.16 -24.82
CA ASP A 341 17.16 29.21 -25.76
C ASP A 341 17.63 27.90 -25.10
N ASN A 342 17.84 27.91 -23.78
CA ASN A 342 18.30 26.72 -23.03
C ASN A 342 17.52 26.52 -21.73
N ILE A 343 17.15 25.27 -21.43
CA ILE A 343 16.43 24.91 -20.19
C ILE A 343 17.17 25.35 -18.92
N LEU A 344 18.51 25.36 -18.94
CA LEU A 344 19.34 25.71 -17.78
C LEU A 344 19.20 27.19 -17.39
N GLN A 345 18.65 28.05 -18.25
CA GLN A 345 18.29 29.43 -17.89
C GLN A 345 17.15 29.51 -16.88
N TYR A 346 16.29 28.49 -16.82
CA TYR A 346 15.28 28.35 -15.76
C TYR A 346 15.88 27.80 -14.45
N TYR A 347 17.15 27.44 -14.45
CA TYR A 347 17.89 26.90 -13.30
C TYR A 347 19.06 27.80 -12.91
N GLY A 348 18.93 29.11 -13.16
CA GLY A 348 19.86 30.13 -12.67
C GLY A 348 21.11 30.36 -13.52
N GLN A 349 21.27 29.66 -14.64
CA GLN A 349 22.41 29.90 -15.54
C GLN A 349 22.10 30.99 -16.57
N ASN A 350 23.11 31.75 -16.97
CA ASN A 350 23.00 32.78 -18.01
C ASN A 350 21.80 33.74 -17.86
N LEU A 351 21.55 34.24 -16.64
CA LEU A 351 20.43 35.16 -16.35
C LEU A 351 20.53 36.48 -17.13
N GLU A 352 21.74 36.89 -17.52
CA GLU A 352 22.04 38.11 -18.27
C GLU A 352 22.01 37.90 -19.80
N ASP A 353 21.65 36.69 -20.26
CA ASP A 353 21.49 36.32 -21.68
C ASP A 353 22.71 36.64 -22.57
N LYS A 354 23.89 36.17 -22.14
CA LYS A 354 25.16 36.37 -22.86
C LYS A 354 25.25 35.42 -24.06
N PHE A 355 25.52 35.97 -25.24
CA PHE A 355 25.60 35.24 -26.52
C PHE A 355 26.64 34.09 -26.58
N SER A 356 27.70 34.13 -25.76
CA SER A 356 28.79 33.14 -25.75
C SER A 356 28.86 32.32 -24.46
N TYR A 357 27.75 32.23 -23.72
CA TYR A 357 27.70 31.51 -22.45
C TYR A 357 27.81 29.99 -22.66
N HIS A 358 28.69 29.34 -21.89
CA HIS A 358 28.81 27.88 -21.89
C HIS A 358 27.94 27.26 -20.78
N TYR A 359 26.91 26.53 -21.19
CA TYR A 359 26.01 25.84 -20.26
C TYR A 359 26.61 24.53 -19.76
N ILE A 360 26.55 24.32 -18.44
CA ILE A 360 27.07 23.10 -17.80
C ILE A 360 25.94 22.42 -17.05
N TYR A 361 25.59 21.20 -17.46
CA TYR A 361 24.58 20.41 -16.76
C TYR A 361 25.18 19.79 -15.49
N ASN A 362 24.60 20.11 -14.32
CA ASN A 362 24.98 19.52 -13.04
C ASN A 362 23.72 19.07 -12.27
N SER A 363 23.57 17.75 -12.09
CA SER A 363 22.40 17.15 -11.46
C SER A 363 22.17 17.60 -10.01
N LEU A 364 23.23 17.91 -9.26
CA LEU A 364 23.12 18.40 -7.89
C LEU A 364 22.60 19.84 -7.87
N SER A 365 23.14 20.71 -8.72
CA SER A 365 22.67 22.09 -8.86
C SER A 365 21.19 22.13 -9.30
N ILE A 366 20.80 21.28 -10.25
CA ILE A 366 19.39 21.14 -10.67
C ILE A 366 18.51 20.70 -9.50
N ARG A 367 18.98 19.73 -8.70
CA ARG A 367 18.24 19.25 -7.54
C ARG A 367 18.04 20.33 -6.49
N GLU A 368 19.08 21.06 -6.13
CA GLU A 368 19.02 22.15 -5.14
C GLU A 368 18.13 23.30 -5.62
N TRP A 369 18.24 23.66 -6.90
CA TRP A 369 17.39 24.69 -7.50
C TRP A 369 15.93 24.25 -7.56
N THR A 370 15.64 23.04 -8.04
CA THR A 370 14.27 22.49 -8.08
C THR A 370 13.67 22.44 -6.68
N ARG A 371 14.44 21.92 -5.71
CA ARG A 371 14.00 21.81 -4.32
C ARG A 371 13.74 23.18 -3.73
N SER A 372 14.53 24.20 -4.03
CA SER A 372 14.35 25.55 -3.48
C SER A 372 13.25 26.36 -4.17
N GLN A 373 13.23 26.44 -5.50
CA GLN A 373 12.36 27.33 -6.29
C GLN A 373 11.05 26.67 -6.75
N TYR A 374 11.08 25.36 -7.03
CA TYR A 374 9.98 24.68 -7.72
C TYR A 374 9.25 23.65 -6.87
N THR A 375 9.69 23.39 -5.64
CA THR A 375 9.07 22.38 -4.76
C THR A 375 8.48 23.00 -3.52
N ASN A 376 7.22 22.68 -3.21
CA ASN A 376 6.56 23.00 -1.95
C ASN A 376 6.04 21.72 -1.30
N VAL A 377 5.99 21.71 0.04
CA VAL A 377 5.41 20.60 0.79
C VAL A 377 4.38 21.15 1.76
N TYR A 378 3.21 20.54 1.76
CA TYR A 378 2.10 20.89 2.62
C TYR A 378 1.70 19.70 3.48
N LYS A 379 1.45 19.92 4.76
CA LYS A 379 0.77 18.96 5.62
C LYS A 379 -0.74 19.11 5.46
N VAL A 380 -1.45 18.00 5.33
CA VAL A 380 -2.92 17.97 5.21
C VAL A 380 -3.52 17.87 6.61
N GLU A 381 -4.32 18.86 7.00
CA GLU A 381 -5.01 18.91 8.30
C GLU A 381 -6.48 19.26 8.06
N SER A 382 -7.39 18.28 8.24
CA SER A 382 -8.85 18.46 8.12
C SER A 382 -9.30 19.19 6.84
N GLY A 383 -8.70 18.82 5.70
CA GLY A 383 -9.01 19.42 4.39
C GLY A 383 -8.32 20.77 4.11
N LYS A 384 -7.43 21.24 5.00
CA LYS A 384 -6.58 22.43 4.78
C LYS A 384 -5.14 22.03 4.53
N PHE A 385 -4.41 22.87 3.81
CA PHE A 385 -2.99 22.67 3.48
C PHE A 385 -2.11 23.66 4.23
N LYS A 386 -1.22 23.15 5.08
CA LYS A 386 -0.27 23.96 5.84
C LYS A 386 1.13 23.78 5.27
N SER A 387 1.73 24.86 4.75
CA SER A 387 3.11 24.82 4.26
C SER A 387 4.09 24.46 5.39
N ILE A 388 5.05 23.61 5.09
CA ILE A 388 6.08 23.14 6.03
C ILE A 388 7.47 23.22 5.43
N ASP A 389 8.48 23.12 6.29
CA ASP A 389 9.87 23.00 5.86
C ASP A 389 10.10 21.68 5.12
N LYS A 390 10.13 21.77 3.79
CA LYS A 390 10.37 20.68 2.85
C LYS A 390 11.68 19.93 3.11
N ASN A 391 12.70 20.57 3.71
CA ASN A 391 13.98 19.93 3.93
C ASN A 391 13.89 18.79 4.95
N LYS A 392 13.12 18.99 6.02
CA LYS A 392 12.97 17.99 7.10
C LYS A 392 12.17 16.75 6.70
N VAL A 393 11.36 16.85 5.64
CA VAL A 393 10.35 15.87 5.30
C VAL A 393 10.71 15.08 4.03
N LEU A 394 11.16 15.74 2.97
CA LEU A 394 11.46 15.07 1.70
C LEU A 394 12.55 13.99 1.85
N ASP A 395 13.58 14.24 2.65
CA ASP A 395 14.66 13.26 2.87
C ASP A 395 14.20 12.02 3.65
N LYS A 396 13.03 12.07 4.31
CA LYS A 396 12.39 10.91 4.94
C LYS A 396 11.46 10.15 4.00
N MET A 397 10.88 10.82 3.00
CA MET A 397 9.85 10.28 2.11
C MET A 397 10.42 9.45 0.95
N PHE A 398 11.61 9.81 0.47
CA PHE A 398 12.19 9.09 -0.66
C PHE A 398 13.70 9.05 -0.59
N ASP A 399 14.23 7.84 -0.77
CA ASP A 399 15.66 7.60 -0.78
C ASP A 399 16.09 7.01 -2.13
N ARG A 400 17.17 7.54 -2.71
CA ARG A 400 17.74 7.10 -4.00
C ARG A 400 18.15 5.62 -3.99
N ARG A 401 18.30 5.03 -2.80
CA ARG A 401 18.59 3.60 -2.56
C ARG A 401 17.69 2.64 -3.34
N TYR A 402 16.48 3.05 -3.74
CA TYR A 402 15.50 2.18 -4.41
C TYR A 402 15.44 2.31 -5.94
N SER A 403 16.24 3.19 -6.56
CA SER A 403 16.32 3.22 -8.03
C SER A 403 17.15 2.04 -8.52
N VAL A 404 16.49 0.96 -8.94
CA VAL A 404 17.12 -0.25 -9.51
C VAL A 404 18.09 0.11 -10.65
N ASN A 405 17.78 1.14 -11.43
CA ASN A 405 18.64 1.60 -12.52
C ASN A 405 19.92 2.30 -12.02
N GLU A 406 19.91 2.96 -10.87
CA GLU A 406 21.16 3.42 -10.24
C GLU A 406 21.89 2.24 -9.62
N LEU A 407 21.24 1.36 -8.86
CA LEU A 407 21.86 0.16 -8.29
C LEU A 407 22.66 -0.66 -9.32
N VAL A 408 22.10 -0.87 -10.52
CA VAL A 408 22.76 -1.58 -11.62
C VAL A 408 23.89 -0.76 -12.27
N ARG A 409 23.74 0.56 -12.41
CA ARG A 409 24.79 1.46 -12.96
C ARG A 409 25.95 1.71 -11.99
N THR A 410 25.71 1.51 -10.71
CA THR A 410 26.63 1.79 -9.61
C THR A 410 27.50 0.58 -9.23
N ALA A 411 27.25 -0.58 -9.82
CA ALA A 411 28.05 -1.78 -9.66
C ALA A 411 29.46 -1.69 -10.31
N ASP A 412 29.75 -0.63 -11.07
CA ASP A 412 31.08 -0.37 -11.63
C ASP A 412 31.98 0.39 -10.62
N GLY A 413 32.91 -0.35 -10.01
CA GLY A 413 34.14 0.15 -9.40
C GLY A 413 33.99 1.29 -8.38
N GLU A 414 34.49 2.49 -8.72
CA GLU A 414 34.54 3.65 -7.82
C GLU A 414 33.15 4.12 -7.36
N LYS A 415 32.12 3.95 -8.19
CA LYS A 415 30.75 4.38 -7.85
C LYS A 415 30.12 3.56 -6.73
N ILE A 416 30.54 2.31 -6.56
CA ILE A 416 30.02 1.45 -5.48
C ILE A 416 30.44 1.96 -4.10
N THR A 417 31.63 2.58 -4.03
CA THR A 417 32.17 3.17 -2.81
C THR A 417 31.36 4.39 -2.39
N GLU A 418 31.07 5.30 -3.33
CA GLU A 418 30.19 6.45 -3.10
C GLU A 418 28.79 5.99 -2.65
N PHE A 419 28.25 4.99 -3.32
CA PHE A 419 26.92 4.47 -3.02
C PHE A 419 26.80 3.80 -1.66
N ILE A 420 27.75 2.94 -1.29
CA ILE A 420 27.75 2.29 0.03
C ILE A 420 27.96 3.34 1.13
N SER A 421 28.82 4.32 0.89
CA SER A 421 29.01 5.45 1.80
C SER A 421 27.70 6.21 2.01
N ASP A 422 27.02 6.59 0.93
CA ASP A 422 25.72 7.26 0.99
C ASP A 422 24.61 6.40 1.60
N LEU A 423 24.64 5.08 1.41
CA LEU A 423 23.63 4.14 1.88
C LEU A 423 23.75 3.83 3.38
N MET A 424 24.99 3.66 3.87
CA MET A 424 25.27 3.17 5.23
C MET A 424 25.68 4.27 6.20
N LEU A 425 26.35 5.31 5.73
CA LEU A 425 27.01 6.31 6.57
C LEU A 425 26.20 7.61 6.69
N LYS A 426 25.23 7.84 5.81
CA LYS A 426 24.41 9.05 5.80
C LYS A 426 23.48 9.08 7.02
N ASN A 427 23.46 10.21 7.73
CA ASN A 427 22.79 10.44 9.02
C ASN A 427 23.42 9.74 10.24
N LYS A 428 24.65 9.20 10.12
CA LYS A 428 25.44 8.74 11.25
C LYS A 428 26.46 9.82 11.64
N ASN A 429 26.65 10.03 12.95
CA ASN A 429 27.67 10.94 13.46
C ASN A 429 29.04 10.29 13.29
N LEU A 430 29.74 10.63 12.20
CA LEU A 430 31.06 10.08 11.89
C LEU A 430 32.14 11.19 11.91
N PRO A 431 33.38 10.89 12.34
CA PRO A 431 34.48 11.86 12.30
C PRO A 431 34.75 12.32 10.85
N ASN A 432 34.89 13.61 10.54
CA ASN A 432 35.10 14.12 9.17
C ASN A 432 36.29 13.44 8.41
N PRO A 433 36.15 13.03 7.13
CA PRO A 433 37.27 12.50 6.33
C PRO A 433 38.44 13.49 6.12
N ASN A 434 38.21 14.81 6.18
CA ASN A 434 39.26 15.81 6.03
C ASN A 434 39.83 16.21 7.39
N TYR A 435 41.05 15.74 7.67
CA TYR A 435 41.79 16.13 8.87
C TYR A 435 42.65 17.37 8.55
N GLY A 436 42.13 18.56 8.88
CA GLY A 436 42.78 19.84 8.53
C GLY A 436 44.08 20.08 9.30
N LEU A 437 45.23 19.90 8.65
CA LEU A 437 46.55 20.15 9.24
C LEU A 437 47.01 21.59 8.96
N ARG A 438 46.74 22.49 9.90
CA ARG A 438 47.42 23.80 9.97
C ARG A 438 48.43 23.80 11.11
N THR A 439 49.72 23.77 10.79
CA THR A 439 50.82 23.87 11.77
C THR A 439 52.02 24.56 11.11
N GLN A 440 52.72 25.41 11.88
CA GLN A 440 53.88 26.19 11.43
C GLN A 440 55.19 25.73 12.08
N LYS A 441 55.16 24.73 12.97
CA LYS A 441 56.33 24.23 13.71
C LYS A 441 56.48 22.73 13.52
N LEU A 442 57.71 22.26 13.29
CA LEU A 442 58.03 20.85 13.06
C LEU A 442 57.60 19.94 14.23
N GLU A 443 57.84 20.39 15.47
CA GLU A 443 57.41 19.66 16.69
C GLU A 443 55.88 19.51 16.77
N SER A 444 55.14 20.55 16.37
CA SER A 444 53.68 20.50 16.31
C SER A 444 53.17 19.65 15.14
N PHE A 445 53.95 19.49 14.08
CA PHE A 445 53.64 18.56 12.99
C PHE A 445 53.78 17.11 13.46
N VAL A 446 54.88 16.78 14.16
CA VAL A 446 55.10 15.44 14.73
C VAL A 446 54.01 15.07 15.75
N ALA A 447 53.61 15.99 16.63
CA ALA A 447 52.51 15.74 17.57
C ALA A 447 51.16 15.49 16.84
N LYS A 448 50.87 16.26 15.79
CA LYS A 448 49.66 16.09 14.98
C LYS A 448 49.64 14.81 14.15
N LEU A 449 50.80 14.25 13.78
CA LEU A 449 50.86 12.93 13.13
C LEU A 449 50.33 11.83 14.07
N ASN A 450 50.65 11.90 15.37
CA ASN A 450 50.11 10.96 16.35
C ASN A 450 48.59 11.13 16.55
N GLU A 451 48.10 12.37 16.61
CA GLU A 451 46.66 12.66 16.68
C GLU A 451 45.92 12.15 15.43
N LEU A 452 46.56 12.23 14.27
CA LEU A 452 46.00 11.74 13.01
C LEU A 452 45.88 10.21 13.02
N ASP A 453 46.85 9.49 13.57
CA ASP A 453 46.78 8.03 13.71
C ASP A 453 45.68 7.60 14.68
N GLU A 454 45.49 8.30 15.79
CA GLU A 454 44.34 8.07 16.68
C GLU A 454 43.01 8.36 15.99
N TYR A 455 42.93 9.47 15.27
CA TYR A 455 41.74 9.87 14.51
C TYR A 455 41.35 8.83 13.45
N ARG A 456 42.34 8.30 12.73
CA ARG A 456 42.16 7.21 11.75
C ARG A 456 41.57 5.97 12.40
N LYS A 457 42.11 5.57 13.54
CA LYS A 457 41.66 4.37 14.25
C LYS A 457 40.21 4.51 14.70
N GLN A 458 39.85 5.65 15.30
CA GLN A 458 38.49 5.94 15.74
C GLN A 458 37.49 5.94 14.58
N ARG A 459 37.85 6.56 13.44
CA ARG A 459 36.99 6.59 12.25
C ARG A 459 36.79 5.19 11.65
N LYS A 460 37.86 4.39 11.57
CA LYS A 460 37.79 3.00 11.09
C LYS A 460 36.90 2.13 11.98
N GLU A 461 37.05 2.23 13.30
CA GLU A 461 36.22 1.48 14.26
C GLU A 461 34.74 1.86 14.14
N SER A 462 34.42 3.16 14.08
CA SER A 462 33.04 3.65 13.93
C SER A 462 32.36 3.16 12.64
N ILE A 463 33.12 3.09 11.55
CA ILE A 463 32.60 2.61 10.26
C ILE A 463 32.43 1.08 10.27
N LEU A 464 33.38 0.34 10.84
CA LEU A 464 33.29 -1.12 10.95
C LEU A 464 32.10 -1.56 11.81
N GLU A 465 31.80 -0.86 12.90
CA GLU A 465 30.63 -1.17 13.74
C GLU A 465 29.32 -1.14 12.93
N ILE A 466 29.13 -0.11 12.11
CA ILE A 466 27.95 0.04 11.24
C ILE A 466 27.88 -1.09 10.20
N ILE A 467 29.02 -1.42 9.59
CA ILE A 467 29.08 -2.43 8.52
C ILE A 467 28.90 -3.83 9.08
N ASP A 468 29.51 -4.13 10.23
CA ASP A 468 29.44 -5.46 10.83
C ASP A 468 28.03 -5.78 11.31
N ASP A 469 27.30 -4.80 11.85
CA ASP A 469 25.89 -4.98 12.19
C ASP A 469 25.04 -5.25 10.95
N PHE A 470 25.28 -4.54 9.84
CA PHE A 470 24.62 -4.85 8.58
C PHE A 470 24.98 -6.26 8.07
N ASN A 471 26.26 -6.61 8.05
CA ASN A 471 26.74 -7.92 7.57
C ASN A 471 26.14 -9.09 8.37
N LYS A 472 25.95 -8.94 9.70
CA LYS A 472 25.28 -9.96 10.53
C LYS A 472 23.83 -10.22 10.08
N THR A 473 23.13 -9.22 9.55
CA THR A 473 21.75 -9.39 9.04
C THR A 473 21.69 -10.05 7.66
N GLN A 474 22.80 -10.07 6.92
CA GLN A 474 22.88 -10.52 5.52
C GLN A 474 23.73 -11.79 5.32
N VAL A 475 23.92 -12.59 6.38
CA VAL A 475 24.69 -13.83 6.35
C VAL A 475 24.19 -14.76 5.24
N GLY A 476 25.12 -15.29 4.44
CA GLY A 476 24.85 -16.19 3.31
C GLY A 476 24.32 -15.51 2.05
N LYS A 477 24.29 -14.17 2.00
CA LYS A 477 23.88 -13.40 0.82
C LYS A 477 24.98 -12.48 0.30
N LEU A 478 25.40 -11.50 1.12
CA LEU A 478 26.38 -10.49 0.71
C LEU A 478 27.24 -10.08 1.90
N ARG A 479 28.47 -9.62 1.63
CA ARG A 479 29.33 -9.00 2.62
C ARG A 479 29.94 -7.70 2.10
N ILE A 480 29.86 -6.66 2.91
CA ILE A 480 30.55 -5.39 2.67
C ILE A 480 31.88 -5.43 3.41
N CYS A 481 32.97 -5.16 2.68
CA CYS A 481 34.32 -5.01 3.19
C CYS A 481 34.72 -3.54 3.10
N TYR A 482 35.31 -3.01 4.17
CA TYR A 482 35.79 -1.64 4.23
C TYR A 482 37.33 -1.61 4.31
N GLU A 483 37.92 -0.79 3.46
CA GLU A 483 39.34 -0.51 3.44
C GLU A 483 39.56 1.01 3.49
N GLN A 484 40.48 1.45 4.35
CA GLN A 484 40.90 2.84 4.42
C GLN A 484 42.25 2.96 3.73
N VAL A 485 42.32 3.74 2.64
CA VAL A 485 43.49 3.83 1.77
C VAL A 485 44.12 5.21 1.93
N ASP A 486 45.45 5.22 1.92
CA ASP A 486 46.21 6.45 2.04
C ASP A 486 46.52 7.00 0.64
N SER A 487 45.84 8.07 0.26
CA SER A 487 46.20 8.85 -0.92
C SER A 487 47.08 10.00 -0.49
N TRP A 488 48.38 9.90 -0.79
CA TRP A 488 49.35 10.96 -0.58
C TRP A 488 49.48 11.75 -1.87
N GLU A 489 49.19 13.05 -1.86
CA GLU A 489 49.79 13.91 -2.89
C GLU A 489 51.27 14.08 -2.55
N GLU A 490 52.14 13.65 -3.47
CA GLU A 490 53.58 13.67 -3.28
C GLU A 490 54.04 15.13 -3.10
N LEU A 491 54.63 15.43 -1.94
CA LEU A 491 55.13 16.75 -1.60
C LEU A 491 56.23 17.16 -2.59
N ARG A 492 55.94 18.14 -3.45
CA ARG A 492 56.98 18.83 -4.21
C ARG A 492 57.73 19.78 -3.29
N LEU A 493 58.54 19.20 -2.39
CA LEU A 493 59.35 19.90 -1.39
C LEU A 493 60.18 21.03 -2.02
N GLU A 494 60.69 20.80 -3.22
CA GLU A 494 61.52 21.75 -3.94
C GLU A 494 60.76 23.03 -4.30
N SER A 495 59.51 22.94 -4.76
CA SER A 495 58.69 24.12 -5.06
C SER A 495 58.12 24.79 -3.81
N VAL A 496 57.90 24.06 -2.72
CA VAL A 496 57.36 24.66 -1.48
C VAL A 496 58.44 25.42 -0.70
N LEU A 497 59.70 24.96 -0.76
CA LEU A 497 60.81 25.53 0.02
C LEU A 497 61.64 26.57 -0.75
N PHE A 498 61.68 26.51 -2.09
CA PHE A 498 62.61 27.31 -2.89
C PHE A 498 61.94 28.19 -3.97
N ASP A 499 60.61 28.23 -4.04
CA ASP A 499 59.91 29.13 -4.95
C ASP A 499 59.87 30.56 -4.40
N SER A 500 60.07 31.56 -5.27
CA SER A 500 60.37 32.95 -4.90
C SER A 500 59.21 33.69 -4.21
N ASP A 501 58.00 33.14 -4.27
CA ASP A 501 56.78 33.64 -3.62
C ASP A 501 56.28 32.72 -2.48
N SER A 502 57.13 31.86 -1.92
CA SER A 502 56.73 30.92 -0.87
C SER A 502 56.39 31.63 0.45
N LEU A 503 55.10 31.77 0.72
CA LEU A 503 54.60 31.90 2.09
C LEU A 503 54.69 30.51 2.73
N LEU A 504 55.52 30.37 3.77
CA LEU A 504 55.58 29.21 4.70
C LEU A 504 54.24 28.90 5.43
N SER A 505 53.13 29.44 4.94
CA SER A 505 51.76 29.24 5.41
C SER A 505 50.95 28.28 4.54
N SER A 506 51.54 27.60 3.55
CA SER A 506 50.83 26.58 2.77
C SER A 506 50.29 25.49 3.71
N SER A 507 48.97 25.45 3.89
CA SER A 507 48.30 24.44 4.70
C SER A 507 48.45 23.06 4.06
N PHE A 508 48.79 22.07 4.87
CA PHE A 508 48.81 20.68 4.45
C PHE A 508 47.37 20.16 4.49
N ASP A 509 46.78 19.82 3.35
CA ASP A 509 45.51 19.12 3.30
C ASP A 509 45.79 17.62 3.13
N MET A 510 45.50 16.85 4.18
CA MET A 510 45.51 15.39 4.11
C MET A 510 44.08 14.88 3.94
N THR A 511 43.80 14.32 2.76
CA THR A 511 42.55 13.63 2.46
C THR A 511 42.69 12.14 2.72
N LEU A 512 41.86 11.61 3.63
CA LEU A 512 41.71 10.16 3.81
C LEU A 512 40.78 9.61 2.74
N SER A 513 41.28 8.74 1.87
CA SER A 513 40.44 8.03 0.90
C SER A 513 39.91 6.72 1.49
N GLN A 514 38.74 6.30 1.04
CA GLN A 514 38.03 5.13 1.55
C GLN A 514 37.55 4.30 0.39
N VAL A 515 37.59 2.98 0.53
CA VAL A 515 37.16 2.04 -0.49
C VAL A 515 36.24 1.01 0.15
N PHE A 516 35.04 0.87 -0.43
CA PHE A 516 34.12 -0.20 -0.07
C PHE A 516 34.10 -1.24 -1.19
N ARG A 517 34.15 -2.52 -0.80
CA ARG A 517 34.02 -3.65 -1.72
C ARG A 517 32.87 -4.54 -1.29
N VAL A 518 32.07 -4.98 -2.24
CA VAL A 518 31.04 -6.00 -2.02
C VAL A 518 31.58 -7.33 -2.50
N THR A 519 31.56 -8.33 -1.63
CA THR A 519 31.90 -9.70 -2.01
C THR A 519 30.68 -10.59 -1.82
N ASN A 520 30.48 -11.50 -2.77
CA ASN A 520 29.60 -12.64 -2.56
C ASN A 520 30.31 -13.58 -1.60
N VAL A 521 29.64 -13.95 -0.51
CA VAL A 521 30.13 -15.02 0.36
C VAL A 521 29.67 -16.31 -0.32
N GLU A 522 30.52 -16.88 -1.16
CA GLU A 522 30.30 -18.25 -1.65
C GLU A 522 30.20 -19.20 -0.45
N PHE A 523 29.28 -20.16 -0.55
CA PHE A 523 28.98 -21.17 0.45
C PHE A 523 30.19 -22.03 0.81
#